data_AF-A0A9D4HGW1-F1
#
_entry.id   AF-A0A9D4HGW1-F1
#
_cell.length_a   1.000
_cell.length_b   1.000
_cell.length_c   1.000
_cell.angle_alpha   90.00
_cell.angle_beta   90.00
_cell.angle_gamma   90.00
#
_symmetry.space_group_name_H-M   'P 1'
#
loop_
_entity.id
_entity.type
_entity.pdbx_description
1 polymer ?
#
loop_
_entity_poly.entity_id
_entity_poly.type
_entity_poly.pdbx_seq_one_letter_code
_entity_poly.pdbx_strand_id
1 'polypeptide(L)'
;MEKFHLYFSSKLDKQESKYQPKLLEEKETIRIPVGNLIINVKLVKPDDLKNYVMNFLQHYFIILNLKDAVKGGDVFRINNCLKMMIPFFYNHSPLSKYMVECLDYILKTEVMLPPKLAIQVRAAACVNPKGAKAKNKAADMQKENQVNEMKELFKGLGSNKNEHSIETISKAYPVVNDIVSHIDLQISNKEVKSSHKSRS
;
A
#
# COMPACT_ATOMS: atom_id res chain seq x y z
N MET A 1 9.91 4.11 -4.32
CA MET A 1 9.87 2.71 -4.79
C MET A 1 11.26 2.10 -4.93
N GLU A 2 12.28 2.84 -5.41
CA GLU A 2 13.67 2.35 -5.45
C GLU A 2 14.22 1.95 -4.06
N LYS A 3 13.85 2.68 -3.00
CA LYS A 3 14.23 2.35 -1.61
C LYS A 3 13.69 1.00 -1.12
N PHE A 4 12.54 0.55 -1.65
CA PHE A 4 11.98 -0.78 -1.31
C PHE A 4 12.69 -1.89 -2.09
N HIS A 5 13.08 -1.62 -3.34
CA HIS A 5 13.77 -2.59 -4.20
C HIS A 5 15.23 -2.82 -3.79
N LEU A 6 15.97 -1.75 -3.44
CA LEU A 6 17.35 -1.82 -2.94
C LEU A 6 17.42 -2.44 -1.53
N TYR A 7 16.41 -2.21 -0.68
CA TYR A 7 16.36 -2.78 0.66
C TYR A 7 15.98 -4.26 0.66
N PHE A 8 15.14 -4.71 -0.30
CA PHE A 8 14.91 -6.14 -0.54
C PHE A 8 16.17 -6.83 -1.09
N SER A 9 16.87 -6.22 -2.07
CA SER A 9 18.06 -6.81 -2.68
C SER A 9 19.22 -6.98 -1.68
N SER A 10 19.54 -5.95 -0.89
CA SER A 10 20.63 -5.99 0.10
C SER A 10 20.36 -6.91 1.32
N LYS A 11 19.09 -7.24 1.59
CA LYS A 11 18.73 -8.22 2.63
C LYS A 11 18.58 -9.65 2.09
N LEU A 12 18.34 -9.82 0.79
CA LEU A 12 18.44 -11.12 0.12
C LEU A 12 19.90 -11.61 0.15
N ASP A 13 20.86 -10.76 -0.20
CA ASP A 13 22.30 -11.11 -0.17
C ASP A 13 22.80 -11.49 1.25
N LYS A 14 22.21 -10.92 2.31
CA LYS A 14 22.54 -11.27 3.70
C LYS A 14 21.85 -12.54 4.20
N GLN A 15 20.77 -13.01 3.56
CA GLN A 15 20.15 -14.30 3.88
C GLN A 15 20.70 -15.44 3.03
N GLU A 16 21.18 -15.17 1.82
CA GLU A 16 21.77 -16.18 0.93
C GLU A 16 23.08 -16.78 1.49
N SER A 17 23.91 -16.03 2.23
CA SER A 17 25.19 -16.57 2.72
C SER A 17 25.08 -17.61 3.84
N LYS A 18 23.87 -17.89 4.35
CA LYS A 18 23.64 -18.84 5.44
C LYS A 18 22.90 -20.12 5.03
N TYR A 19 22.46 -20.22 3.78
CA TYR A 19 21.72 -21.38 3.28
C TYR A 19 22.64 -22.31 2.47
N GLN A 20 23.17 -23.34 3.13
CA GLN A 20 23.57 -24.57 2.44
C GLN A 20 22.44 -25.59 2.59
N PRO A 21 21.81 -26.07 1.50
CA PRO A 21 20.75 -27.06 1.61
C PRO A 21 21.35 -28.40 2.02
N LYS A 22 21.12 -28.80 3.28
CA LYS A 22 21.34 -30.19 3.72
C LYS A 22 20.27 -31.06 3.08
N LEU A 23 20.69 -32.08 2.32
CA LEU A 23 19.84 -33.12 1.75
C LEU A 23 18.95 -33.73 2.85
N LEU A 24 17.64 -33.77 2.62
CA LEU A 24 16.64 -34.22 3.57
C LEU A 24 16.68 -35.75 3.76
N GLU A 25 16.98 -36.20 4.97
CA GLU A 25 16.65 -37.55 5.43
C GLU A 25 15.57 -37.57 6.53
N GLU A 26 14.76 -38.62 6.41
CA GLU A 26 13.81 -39.28 7.31
C GLU A 26 12.49 -38.60 7.75
N LYS A 27 11.40 -39.36 7.54
CA LYS A 27 9.98 -39.00 7.73
C LYS A 27 9.48 -39.69 9.01
N GLU A 28 9.16 -38.92 10.05
CA GLU A 28 8.50 -39.45 11.25
C GLU A 28 6.98 -39.60 11.03
N THR A 29 6.44 -40.80 11.21
CA THR A 29 4.99 -41.05 11.27
C THR A 29 4.53 -41.11 12.72
N ILE A 30 3.58 -40.26 13.09
CA ILE A 30 2.95 -40.27 14.41
C ILE A 30 1.66 -41.10 14.34
N ARG A 31 1.48 -42.00 15.30
CA ARG A 31 0.23 -42.78 15.48
C ARG A 31 -0.62 -42.11 16.54
N ILE A 32 -1.80 -41.63 16.17
CA ILE A 32 -2.76 -41.03 17.09
C ILE A 32 -3.94 -41.98 17.26
N PRO A 33 -4.20 -42.52 18.47
CA PRO A 33 -5.39 -43.33 18.72
C PRO A 33 -6.62 -42.41 18.88
N VAL A 34 -7.68 -42.69 18.10
CA VAL A 34 -8.99 -42.04 18.23
C VAL A 34 -10.05 -43.14 18.37
N GLY A 35 -10.42 -43.45 19.61
CA GLY A 35 -11.26 -44.61 19.92
C GLY A 35 -10.59 -45.91 19.47
N ASN A 36 -11.30 -46.76 18.72
CA ASN A 36 -10.77 -48.01 18.17
C ASN A 36 -9.99 -47.84 16.86
N LEU A 37 -9.83 -46.60 16.35
CA LEU A 37 -9.10 -46.32 15.11
C LEU A 37 -7.69 -45.81 15.41
N ILE A 38 -6.69 -46.34 14.69
CA ILE A 38 -5.31 -45.83 14.69
C ILE A 38 -5.11 -45.01 13.42
N ILE A 39 -4.95 -43.70 13.56
CA ILE A 39 -4.66 -42.80 12.44
C ILE A 39 -3.13 -42.64 12.33
N ASN A 40 -2.58 -43.03 11.18
CA ASN A 40 -1.17 -42.81 10.85
C ASN A 40 -1.03 -41.44 10.18
N VAL A 41 -0.50 -40.46 10.92
CA VAL A 41 -0.23 -39.12 10.39
C VAL A 41 1.23 -39.08 9.92
N LYS A 42 1.43 -38.88 8.61
CA LYS A 42 2.75 -38.60 8.04
C LYS A 42 3.09 -37.14 8.31
N LEU A 43 4.10 -36.87 9.13
CA LEU A 43 4.65 -35.54 9.22
C LEU A 43 5.46 -35.27 7.95
N VAL A 44 4.87 -34.52 7.03
CA VAL A 44 5.62 -33.96 5.90
C VAL A 44 6.41 -32.80 6.44
N LYS A 45 7.75 -32.92 6.42
CA LYS A 45 8.63 -31.80 6.77
C LYS A 45 8.28 -30.63 5.84
N PRO A 46 7.96 -29.44 6.38
CA PRO A 46 7.60 -28.31 5.55
C PRO A 46 8.75 -27.97 4.60
N ASP A 47 8.44 -27.82 3.32
CA ASP A 47 9.39 -27.33 2.33
C ASP A 47 9.53 -25.82 2.53
N ASP A 48 10.61 -25.41 3.20
CA ASP A 48 10.86 -24.03 3.58
C ASP A 48 10.94 -23.10 2.36
N LEU A 49 11.53 -23.56 1.25
CA LEU A 49 11.62 -22.78 0.02
C LEU A 49 10.23 -22.59 -0.60
N LYS A 50 9.45 -23.67 -0.71
CA LYS A 50 8.08 -23.59 -1.22
C LYS A 50 7.21 -22.69 -0.36
N ASN A 51 7.30 -22.80 0.96
CA ASN A 51 6.53 -21.96 1.88
C ASN A 51 6.92 -20.48 1.77
N TYR A 52 8.21 -20.19 1.66
CA TYR A 52 8.69 -18.82 1.43
C TYR A 52 8.15 -18.25 0.12
N VAL A 53 8.27 -18.98 -0.99
CA VAL A 53 7.80 -18.54 -2.31
C VAL A 53 6.29 -18.35 -2.32
N MET A 54 5.52 -19.29 -1.76
CA MET A 54 4.06 -19.17 -1.68
C MET A 54 3.64 -17.97 -0.84
N ASN A 55 4.31 -17.73 0.28
CA ASN A 55 4.03 -16.59 1.12
C ASN A 55 4.35 -15.27 0.38
N PHE A 56 5.50 -15.19 -0.28
CA PHE A 56 5.87 -14.03 -1.10
C PHE A 56 4.84 -13.74 -2.19
N LEU A 57 4.41 -14.77 -2.93
CA LEU A 57 3.38 -14.63 -3.97
C LEU A 57 2.04 -14.18 -3.40
N GLN A 58 1.62 -14.73 -2.25
CA GLN A 58 0.41 -14.30 -1.56
C GLN A 58 0.44 -12.81 -1.23
N HIS A 59 1.55 -12.31 -0.67
CA HIS A 59 1.72 -10.88 -0.39
C HIS A 59 1.65 -10.04 -1.67
N TYR A 60 2.33 -10.48 -2.73
CA TYR A 60 2.36 -9.80 -4.01
C TYR A 60 0.95 -9.66 -4.62
N PHE A 61 0.17 -10.74 -4.63
CA PHE A 61 -1.19 -10.72 -5.16
C PHE A 61 -2.15 -9.87 -4.34
N ILE A 62 -2.01 -9.82 -3.00
CA ILE A 62 -2.81 -8.93 -2.16
C ILE A 62 -2.56 -7.46 -2.51
N ILE A 63 -1.30 -7.08 -2.74
CA ILE A 63 -0.94 -5.72 -3.16
C ILE A 63 -1.51 -5.40 -4.55
N LEU A 64 -1.43 -6.34 -5.49
CA LEU A 64 -2.02 -6.15 -6.82
C LEU A 64 -3.54 -5.99 -6.74
N ASN A 65 -4.21 -6.82 -5.93
CA ASN A 65 -5.65 -6.75 -5.75
C ASN A 65 -6.07 -5.43 -5.10
N LEU A 66 -5.33 -4.94 -4.10
CA LEU A 66 -5.58 -3.63 -3.51
C LEU A 66 -5.41 -2.51 -4.55
N LYS A 67 -4.33 -2.53 -5.34
CA LYS A 67 -4.09 -1.52 -6.39
C LYS A 67 -5.20 -1.52 -7.44
N ASP A 68 -5.65 -2.70 -7.85
CA ASP A 68 -6.76 -2.83 -8.79
C ASP A 68 -8.08 -2.35 -8.16
N ALA A 69 -8.34 -2.67 -6.88
CA ALA A 69 -9.52 -2.22 -6.14
C ALA A 69 -9.58 -0.69 -6.03
N VAL A 70 -8.45 -0.08 -5.71
CA VAL A 70 -8.32 1.39 -5.67
C VAL A 70 -8.59 1.98 -7.05
N LYS A 71 -8.00 1.43 -8.14
CA LYS A 71 -8.27 1.93 -9.50
C LYS A 71 -9.74 1.79 -9.88
N GLY A 72 -10.35 0.66 -9.56
CA GLY A 72 -11.77 0.38 -9.79
C GLY A 72 -12.72 1.22 -8.93
N GLY A 73 -12.26 1.71 -7.78
CA GLY A 73 -13.11 2.35 -6.78
C GLY A 73 -14.00 1.35 -6.01
N ASP A 74 -13.61 0.08 -5.98
CA ASP A 74 -14.36 -0.97 -5.27
C ASP A 74 -14.02 -0.92 -3.78
N VAL A 75 -14.83 -0.18 -3.04
CA VAL A 75 -14.65 0.08 -1.62
C VAL A 75 -14.78 -1.15 -0.74
N PHE A 76 -15.56 -2.15 -1.16
CA PHE A 76 -15.74 -3.38 -0.40
C PHE A 76 -14.52 -4.28 -0.54
N ARG A 77 -13.99 -4.39 -1.77
CA ARG A 77 -12.76 -5.14 -2.04
C ARG A 77 -11.55 -4.49 -1.37
N ILE A 78 -11.48 -3.15 -1.34
CA ILE A 78 -10.46 -2.43 -0.57
C ILE A 78 -10.51 -2.85 0.90
N ASN A 79 -11.70 -2.85 1.52
CA ASN A 79 -11.83 -3.19 2.93
C ASN A 79 -11.40 -4.64 3.23
N ASN A 80 -11.74 -5.58 2.35
CA ASN A 80 -11.29 -6.97 2.47
C ASN A 80 -9.75 -7.09 2.33
N CYS A 81 -9.15 -6.36 1.39
CA CYS A 81 -7.69 -6.31 1.26
C CYS A 81 -7.04 -5.75 2.53
N LEU A 82 -7.57 -4.68 3.12
CA LEU A 82 -7.03 -4.10 4.35
C LEU A 82 -7.08 -5.09 5.52
N LYS A 83 -8.17 -5.86 5.66
CA LYS A 83 -8.27 -6.94 6.66
C LYS A 83 -7.18 -7.98 6.50
N MET A 84 -6.95 -8.43 5.25
CA MET A 84 -5.89 -9.39 4.95
C MET A 84 -4.48 -8.84 5.18
N MET A 85 -4.31 -7.51 5.18
CA MET A 85 -3.00 -6.86 5.37
C MET A 85 -2.63 -6.62 6.84
N ILE A 86 -3.59 -6.64 7.77
CA ILE A 86 -3.32 -6.44 9.21
C ILE A 86 -2.21 -7.37 9.75
N PRO A 87 -2.21 -8.69 9.49
CA PRO A 87 -1.16 -9.59 10.00
C PRO A 87 0.23 -9.22 9.47
N PHE A 88 0.32 -8.69 8.25
CA PHE A 88 1.59 -8.28 7.65
C PHE A 88 2.19 -7.06 8.38
N PHE A 89 1.35 -6.13 8.81
CA PHE A 89 1.81 -4.95 9.56
C PHE A 89 2.12 -5.27 11.02
N TYR A 90 1.47 -6.27 11.61
CA TYR A 90 1.73 -6.71 12.98
C TYR A 90 3.16 -7.28 13.15
N ASN A 91 3.60 -8.11 12.20
CA ASN A 91 4.90 -8.80 12.29
C ASN A 91 6.11 -7.86 12.13
N HIS A 92 5.90 -6.59 11.79
CA HIS A 92 6.95 -5.62 11.53
C HIS A 92 6.84 -4.42 12.48
N SER A 93 7.76 -4.34 13.46
CA SER A 93 7.82 -3.28 14.48
C SER A 93 7.60 -1.84 13.96
N PRO A 94 8.26 -1.35 12.89
CA PRO A 94 8.05 0.02 12.41
C PRO A 94 6.76 0.22 11.59
N LEU A 95 6.11 -0.85 11.14
CA LEU A 95 4.89 -0.80 10.34
C LEU A 95 3.62 -1.01 11.17
N SER A 96 3.77 -1.29 12.46
CA SER A 96 2.67 -1.45 13.42
C SER A 96 1.70 -0.25 13.45
N LYS A 97 2.17 0.97 13.15
CA LYS A 97 1.27 2.13 13.00
C LYS A 97 0.20 1.93 11.91
N TYR A 98 0.58 1.31 10.79
CA TYR A 98 -0.35 1.05 9.68
C TYR A 98 -1.35 -0.05 10.04
N MET A 99 -0.95 -1.00 10.90
CA MET A 99 -1.88 -1.97 11.50
C MET A 99 -2.95 -1.25 12.31
N VAL A 100 -2.55 -0.33 13.19
CA VAL A 100 -3.46 0.43 14.05
C VAL A 100 -4.43 1.25 13.20
N GLU A 101 -3.94 1.94 12.16
CA GLU A 101 -4.78 2.69 11.22
C GLU A 101 -5.76 1.79 10.47
N CYS A 102 -5.33 0.61 10.00
CA CYS A 102 -6.22 -0.35 9.34
C CYS A 102 -7.31 -0.86 10.29
N LEU A 103 -6.94 -1.21 11.52
CA LEU A 103 -7.88 -1.67 12.55
C LEU A 103 -8.90 -0.59 12.90
N ASP A 104 -8.43 0.63 13.15
CA ASP A 104 -9.29 1.78 13.44
C ASP A 104 -10.27 2.05 12.28
N TYR A 105 -9.79 2.02 11.04
CA TYR A 105 -10.64 2.18 9.85
C TYR A 105 -11.69 1.07 9.72
N ILE A 106 -11.31 -0.20 9.90
CA ILE A 106 -12.23 -1.33 9.81
C ILE A 106 -13.26 -1.26 10.94
N LEU A 107 -12.83 -1.03 12.18
CA LEU A 107 -13.71 -0.91 13.34
C LEU A 107 -14.73 0.22 13.15
N LYS A 108 -14.28 1.39 12.70
CA LYS A 108 -15.18 2.53 12.41
C LYS A 108 -16.19 2.19 11.32
N THR A 109 -15.73 1.66 10.20
CA THR A 109 -16.60 1.45 9.03
C THR A 109 -17.47 0.20 9.13
N GLU A 110 -17.19 -0.77 10.00
CA GLU A 110 -18.00 -1.98 10.15
C GLU A 110 -18.84 -2.02 11.42
N VAL A 111 -18.37 -1.41 12.51
CA VAL A 111 -18.99 -1.58 13.84
C VAL A 111 -19.51 -0.26 14.38
N MET A 112 -18.71 0.82 14.33
CA MET A 112 -19.03 2.04 15.08
C MET A 112 -19.95 3.01 14.32
N LEU A 113 -19.76 3.17 13.00
CA LEU A 113 -20.47 4.19 12.23
C LEU A 113 -21.83 3.65 11.73
N PRO A 114 -22.87 4.50 11.66
CA PRO A 114 -24.12 4.15 10.99
C PRO A 114 -23.87 3.75 9.52
N PRO A 115 -24.67 2.83 8.94
CA PRO A 115 -24.41 2.28 7.61
C PRO A 115 -24.19 3.33 6.51
N LYS A 116 -24.97 4.42 6.54
CA LYS A 116 -24.83 5.53 5.59
C LYS A 116 -23.47 6.22 5.69
N LEU A 117 -23.04 6.52 6.92
CA LEU A 117 -21.77 7.21 7.17
C LEU A 117 -20.57 6.29 6.89
N ALA A 118 -20.70 5.00 7.22
CA ALA A 118 -19.70 4.00 6.86
C ALA A 118 -19.46 3.93 5.35
N ILE A 119 -20.52 3.91 4.54
CA ILE A 119 -20.40 3.92 3.08
C ILE A 119 -19.77 5.23 2.59
N GLN A 120 -20.14 6.37 3.16
CA GLN A 120 -19.53 7.66 2.80
C GLN A 120 -18.03 7.70 3.08
N VAL A 121 -17.60 7.24 4.27
CA VAL A 121 -16.18 7.15 4.62
C VAL A 121 -15.42 6.23 3.67
N ARG A 122 -16.01 5.07 3.35
CA ARG A 122 -15.44 4.11 2.39
C ARG A 122 -15.32 4.71 0.98
N ALA A 123 -16.36 5.37 0.49
CA ALA A 123 -16.37 6.05 -0.80
C ALA A 123 -15.35 7.19 -0.85
N ALA A 124 -15.18 7.92 0.25
CA ALA A 124 -14.21 9.01 0.37
C ALA A 124 -12.75 8.54 0.39
N ALA A 125 -12.48 7.24 0.56
CA ALA A 125 -11.13 6.69 0.54
C ALA A 125 -10.49 6.71 -0.87
N CYS A 126 -11.30 6.80 -1.92
CA CYS A 126 -10.85 6.91 -3.31
C CYS A 126 -11.39 8.18 -3.96
N VAL A 127 -10.61 8.78 -4.85
CA VAL A 127 -10.98 9.97 -5.61
C VAL A 127 -10.72 9.75 -7.09
N ASN A 128 -11.60 10.25 -7.95
CA ASN A 128 -11.45 10.21 -9.40
C ASN A 128 -11.21 11.61 -9.97
N PRO A 129 -9.99 12.15 -9.90
CA PRO A 129 -9.72 13.52 -10.35
C PRO A 129 -9.94 13.71 -11.85
N LYS A 130 -9.90 12.63 -12.65
CA LYS A 130 -10.06 12.68 -14.12
C LYS A 130 -11.47 12.30 -14.59
N GLY A 131 -12.36 11.86 -13.70
CA GLY A 131 -13.70 11.38 -14.06
C GLY A 131 -13.76 10.13 -14.96
N ALA A 132 -12.63 9.52 -15.30
CA ALA A 132 -12.57 8.40 -16.24
C ALA A 132 -12.66 7.03 -15.54
N LYS A 133 -13.13 6.02 -16.27
CA LYS A 133 -13.25 4.64 -15.77
C LYS A 133 -11.89 4.09 -15.36
N ALA A 134 -11.83 3.43 -14.21
CA ALA A 134 -10.62 2.82 -13.66
C ALA A 134 -9.43 3.79 -13.44
N LYS A 135 -9.71 5.10 -13.26
CA LYS A 135 -8.70 6.14 -12.98
C LYS A 135 -8.78 6.70 -11.56
N ASN A 136 -9.45 5.98 -10.66
CA ASN A 136 -9.46 6.33 -9.25
C ASN A 136 -8.04 6.24 -8.65
N LYS A 137 -7.78 7.08 -7.66
CA LYS A 137 -6.58 7.09 -6.82
C LYS A 137 -6.99 7.08 -5.36
N ALA A 138 -6.10 6.59 -4.49
CA ALA A 138 -6.31 6.74 -3.06
C ALA A 138 -6.36 8.23 -2.70
N ALA A 139 -7.34 8.61 -1.87
CA ALA A 139 -7.56 10.00 -1.47
C ALA A 139 -6.33 10.59 -0.75
N ASP A 140 -5.67 9.78 0.07
CA ASP A 140 -4.44 10.15 0.76
C ASP A 140 -3.31 10.51 -0.23
N MET A 141 -3.09 9.66 -1.23
CA MET A 141 -2.11 9.91 -2.29
C MET A 141 -2.44 11.19 -3.09
N GLN A 142 -3.72 11.48 -3.33
CA GLN A 142 -4.12 12.71 -4.00
C GLN A 142 -3.80 13.94 -3.13
N LYS A 143 -4.09 13.89 -1.83
CA LYS A 143 -3.75 14.96 -0.89
C LYS A 143 -2.24 15.16 -0.78
N GLU A 144 -1.46 14.08 -0.74
CA GLU A 144 0.00 14.17 -0.71
C GLU A 144 0.55 14.91 -1.95
N ASN A 145 0.01 14.59 -3.14
CA ASN A 145 0.39 15.30 -4.37
C ASN A 145 0.03 16.79 -4.29
N GLN A 146 -1.18 17.14 -3.85
CA GLN A 146 -1.61 18.53 -3.71
C GLN A 146 -0.72 19.31 -2.73
N VAL A 147 -0.38 18.71 -1.59
CA VAL A 147 0.51 19.31 -0.59
C VAL A 147 1.91 19.52 -1.16
N ASN A 148 2.42 18.58 -1.95
CA ASN A 148 3.73 18.73 -2.59
C ASN A 148 3.73 19.85 -3.63
N GLU A 149 2.69 19.95 -4.46
CA GLU A 149 2.53 21.04 -5.44
C GLU A 149 2.39 22.40 -4.74
N MET A 150 1.61 22.50 -3.66
CA MET A 150 1.50 23.73 -2.87
C MET A 150 2.84 24.13 -2.24
N LYS A 151 3.65 23.17 -1.76
CA LYS A 151 4.99 23.46 -1.23
C LYS A 151 5.91 24.04 -2.31
N GLU A 152 5.76 23.65 -3.56
CA GLU A 152 6.52 24.24 -4.68
C GLU A 152 6.07 25.67 -4.95
N LEU A 153 4.77 25.94 -4.96
CA LEU A 153 4.25 27.31 -5.05
C LEU A 153 4.75 28.20 -3.91
N PHE A 154 4.74 27.71 -2.67
CA PHE A 154 5.27 28.44 -1.53
C PHE A 154 6.77 28.67 -1.62
N LYS A 155 7.54 27.79 -2.27
CA LYS A 155 8.95 28.05 -2.56
C LYS A 155 9.11 29.15 -3.60
N GLY A 156 8.24 29.18 -4.62
CA GLY A 156 8.20 30.21 -5.66
C GLY A 156 8.00 31.64 -5.12
N LEU A 157 7.34 31.82 -3.98
CA LEU A 157 7.19 33.12 -3.32
C LEU A 157 8.51 33.73 -2.84
N GLY A 158 9.59 32.95 -2.69
CA GLY A 158 10.90 33.46 -2.26
C GLY A 158 10.85 34.16 -0.90
N SER A 159 11.31 35.41 -0.84
CA SER A 159 11.28 36.24 0.38
C SER A 159 9.90 36.81 0.71
N ASN A 160 8.93 36.75 -0.21
CA ASN A 160 7.58 37.28 -0.02
C ASN A 160 6.64 36.31 0.73
N LYS A 161 7.19 35.38 1.51
CA LYS A 161 6.42 34.45 2.33
C LYS A 161 5.89 35.14 3.58
N ASN A 162 4.84 35.93 3.40
CA ASN A 162 3.99 36.38 4.49
C ASN A 162 2.67 35.57 4.48
N GLU A 163 1.96 35.58 5.59
CA GLU A 163 0.72 34.82 5.77
C GLU A 163 -0.32 35.17 4.69
N HIS A 164 -0.47 36.46 4.39
CA HIS A 164 -1.39 36.94 3.37
C HIS A 164 -1.08 36.39 1.97
N SER A 165 0.19 36.35 1.57
CA SER A 165 0.63 35.81 0.27
C SER A 165 0.45 34.30 0.21
N ILE A 166 0.69 33.59 1.32
CA ILE A 166 0.46 32.15 1.43
C ILE A 166 -1.03 31.83 1.30
N GLU A 167 -1.90 32.59 1.97
CA GLU A 167 -3.34 32.41 1.87
C GLU A 167 -3.84 32.70 0.44
N THR A 168 -3.37 33.80 -0.14
CA THR A 168 -3.74 34.22 -1.50
C THR A 168 -3.34 33.17 -2.54
N ILE A 169 -2.09 32.70 -2.51
CA ILE A 169 -1.62 31.68 -3.46
C ILE A 169 -2.29 30.33 -3.24
N SER A 170 -2.62 29.97 -1.99
CA SER A 170 -3.36 28.75 -1.68
C SER A 170 -4.77 28.77 -2.28
N LYS A 171 -5.46 29.91 -2.23
CA LYS A 171 -6.78 30.10 -2.88
C LYS A 171 -6.66 30.05 -4.41
N ALA A 172 -5.58 30.59 -4.96
CA ALA A 172 -5.32 30.61 -6.40
C ALA A 172 -4.82 29.26 -6.98
N TYR A 173 -4.31 28.35 -6.14
CA TYR A 173 -3.70 27.08 -6.55
C TYR A 173 -4.52 26.27 -7.57
N PRO A 174 -5.84 26.04 -7.40
CA PRO A 174 -6.59 25.24 -8.36
C PRO A 174 -6.55 25.84 -9.77
N VAL A 175 -6.71 27.15 -9.89
CA VAL A 175 -6.70 27.87 -11.16
C VAL A 175 -5.29 27.86 -11.78
N VAL A 176 -4.26 28.08 -10.97
CA VAL A 176 -2.86 28.02 -11.44
C VAL A 176 -2.53 26.63 -11.97
N ASN A 177 -2.91 25.58 -11.25
CA ASN A 177 -2.67 24.20 -11.65
C ASN A 177 -3.40 23.86 -12.96
N ASP A 178 -4.64 24.34 -13.13
CA ASP A 178 -5.38 24.15 -14.37
C ASP A 178 -4.69 24.85 -15.54
N ILE A 179 -4.22 26.10 -15.38
CA ILE A 179 -3.49 26.83 -16.43
C ILE A 179 -2.20 26.08 -16.82
N VAL A 180 -1.40 25.68 -15.83
CA VAL A 180 -0.16 24.91 -16.07
C VAL A 180 -0.46 23.63 -16.83
N SER A 181 -1.49 22.88 -16.42
CA SER A 181 -1.86 21.62 -17.09
C SER A 181 -2.28 21.82 -18.56
N HIS A 182 -2.97 22.93 -18.88
CA HIS A 182 -3.34 23.25 -20.26
C HIS A 182 -2.13 23.63 -21.10
N ILE A 183 -1.19 24.41 -20.55
CA ILE A 183 0.05 24.77 -21.22
C ILE A 183 0.89 23.53 -21.51
N ASP A 184 1.03 22.63 -20.53
CA ASP A 184 1.78 21.38 -20.72
C ASP A 184 1.18 20.49 -21.82
N LEU A 185 -0.16 20.43 -21.90
CA LEU A 185 -0.88 19.73 -22.96
C LEU A 185 -0.61 20.35 -24.33
N GLN A 186 -0.59 21.68 -24.43
CA GLN A 186 -0.33 22.39 -25.69
C GLN A 186 1.12 22.20 -26.18
N ILE A 187 2.07 22.16 -25.25
CA ILE A 187 3.51 22.02 -25.57
C ILE A 187 3.89 20.55 -25.83
N SER A 188 2.96 19.59 -25.66
CA SER A 188 3.22 18.15 -25.74
C SER A 188 4.34 17.70 -24.81
N ASN A 189 4.53 18.41 -23.70
CA ASN A 189 5.59 18.11 -22.77
C ASN A 189 5.15 16.87 -21.96
N LYS A 190 5.73 15.71 -22.26
CA LYS A 190 5.47 14.49 -21.50
C LYS A 190 6.18 14.63 -20.16
N GLU A 191 5.51 15.19 -19.17
CA GLU A 191 6.01 15.21 -17.79
C GLU A 191 6.32 13.77 -17.32
N VAL A 192 7.60 13.48 -17.13
CA VAL A 192 8.06 12.32 -16.37
C VAL A 192 7.97 12.72 -14.89
N LYS A 193 6.80 12.58 -14.27
CA LYS A 193 6.69 12.75 -12.81
C LYS A 193 7.53 11.68 -12.12
N SER A 194 8.47 12.14 -11.30
CA SER A 194 9.55 11.32 -10.73
C SER A 194 9.04 10.10 -9.94
N SER A 195 9.66 8.95 -10.21
CA SER A 195 9.70 7.83 -9.28
C SER A 195 10.49 8.31 -8.05
N HIS A 196 9.94 8.11 -6.83
CA HIS A 196 10.59 8.46 -5.57
C HIS A 196 12.09 8.13 -5.58
N LYS A 197 12.93 9.15 -5.77
CA LYS A 197 14.37 9.03 -5.59
C LYS A 197 14.66 9.14 -4.10
N SER A 198 15.19 8.05 -3.60
CA SER A 198 15.52 7.87 -2.21
C SER A 198 16.77 8.69 -1.89
N ARG A 199 16.69 9.70 -1.01
CA ARG A 199 17.91 10.33 -0.46
C ARG A 199 18.73 9.25 0.24
N SER A 200 19.93 9.02 -0.26
CA SER A 200 20.98 8.24 0.41
C SER A 200 21.34 8.87 1.75
#